data_AF-A0A5C8DR35-F1
#
_entry.id   AF-A0A5C8DR35-F1
#
_cell.length_a   1.000
_cell.length_b   1.000
_cell.length_c   1.000
_cell.angle_alpha   90.00
_cell.angle_beta   90.00
_cell.angle_gamma   90.00
#
_symmetry.space_group_name_H-M   'P 1'
#
loop_
_entity.id
_entity.type
_entity.pdbx_description
1 polymer ?
#
loop_
_entity_poly.entity_id
_entity_poly.type
_entity_poly.pdbx_seq_one_letter_code
_entity_poly.pdbx_strand_id
1 'polypeptide(L)'
;MTTDLALEYIKRRGCELCYGDQYTLRVRHFVLQPNEQRKVDGHNQFFVLIEPYCDLRVESSAAIFDLADSNINELEYEHRGDLLLINQSIFTNHVRFIQVIPKECNPCP
;
A
#
# COMPACT_ATOMS: atom_id res chain seq x y z
N MET A 1 -5.45 -8.95 -5.04
CA MET A 1 -5.98 -8.95 -3.66
C MET A 1 -7.46 -8.57 -3.68
N THR A 2 -8.36 -9.34 -3.03
CA THR A 2 -9.77 -8.94 -2.84
C THR A 2 -9.92 -8.14 -1.54
N THR A 3 -10.97 -7.32 -1.42
CA THR A 3 -11.19 -6.47 -0.23
C THR A 3 -11.37 -7.30 1.05
N ASP A 4 -12.14 -8.39 1.00
CA ASP A 4 -12.37 -9.23 2.19
C ASP A 4 -11.07 -9.90 2.67
N LEU A 5 -10.25 -10.39 1.73
CA LEU A 5 -8.94 -10.96 2.04
C LEU A 5 -8.00 -9.89 2.61
N ALA A 6 -8.04 -8.66 2.07
CA ALA A 6 -7.25 -7.55 2.60
C ALA A 6 -7.64 -7.23 4.06
N LEU A 7 -8.93 -7.21 4.40
CA LEU A 7 -9.40 -6.96 5.76
C LEU A 7 -8.98 -8.07 6.73
N GLU A 8 -9.04 -9.34 6.31
CA GLU A 8 -8.55 -10.46 7.12
C GLU A 8 -7.04 -10.41 7.31
N TYR A 9 -6.30 -10.12 6.24
CA TYR A 9 -4.85 -9.95 6.26
C TYR A 9 -4.43 -8.85 7.24
N ILE A 10 -5.06 -7.67 7.16
CA ILE A 10 -4.77 -6.53 8.03
C ILE A 10 -4.96 -6.87 9.51
N LYS A 11 -6.02 -7.63 9.86
CA LYS A 11 -6.24 -8.05 11.25
C LYS A 11 -5.07 -8.87 11.80
N ARG A 12 -4.62 -9.87 11.03
CA ARG A 12 -3.48 -10.71 11.43
C ARG A 12 -2.19 -9.89 11.48
N ARG A 13 -1.98 -9.07 10.46
CA ARG A 13 -0.78 -8.25 10.33
C ARG A 13 -0.64 -7.17 11.40
N GLY A 14 -1.76 -6.56 11.82
CA GLY A 14 -1.78 -5.63 12.94
C GLY A 14 -1.27 -6.27 14.24
N CYS A 15 -1.62 -7.54 14.49
CA CYS A 15 -1.06 -8.28 15.63
C CYS A 15 0.45 -8.53 15.47
N GLU A 16 0.91 -8.95 14.28
CA GLU A 16 2.33 -9.19 13.98
C GLU A 16 3.19 -7.92 14.10
N LEU A 17 2.60 -6.76 13.83
CA LEU A 17 3.25 -5.45 13.96
C LEU A 17 3.09 -4.82 15.35
N CYS A 18 2.58 -5.58 16.32
CA CYS A 18 2.35 -5.12 17.69
C CYS A 18 1.33 -3.97 17.81
N TYR A 19 0.48 -3.76 16.81
CA TYR A 19 -0.63 -2.80 16.88
C TYR A 19 -1.83 -3.40 17.62
N GLY A 20 -1.99 -4.73 17.59
CA GLY A 20 -3.19 -5.39 18.11
C GLY A 20 -4.44 -4.81 17.45
N ASP A 21 -5.44 -4.43 18.25
CA ASP A 21 -6.64 -3.70 17.79
C ASP A 21 -6.49 -2.17 17.83
N GLN A 22 -5.29 -1.66 18.11
CA GLN A 22 -5.00 -0.23 18.26
C GLN A 22 -4.58 0.41 16.94
N TYR A 23 -5.44 0.29 15.92
CA TYR A 23 -5.29 1.00 14.67
C TYR A 23 -6.63 1.51 14.15
N THR A 24 -6.57 2.39 13.17
CA THR A 24 -7.72 2.80 12.37
C THR A 24 -7.46 2.48 10.90
N LEU A 25 -8.53 2.20 10.17
CA LEU A 25 -8.47 1.99 8.73
C LEU A 25 -8.94 3.25 8.02
N ARG A 26 -8.22 3.62 6.96
CA ARG A 26 -8.61 4.69 6.05
C ARG A 26 -8.53 4.18 4.63
N VAL A 27 -9.63 4.29 3.89
CA VAL A 27 -9.59 4.04 2.45
C VAL A 27 -8.95 5.25 1.77
N ARG A 28 -7.94 4.98 0.93
CA ARG A 28 -7.23 6.01 0.15
C ARG A 28 -7.48 5.73 -1.31
N HIS A 29 -7.88 6.76 -2.05
CA HIS A 29 -8.07 6.70 -3.49
C HIS A 29 -7.31 7.85 -4.12
N PHE A 30 -6.22 7.51 -4.81
CA PHE A 30 -5.42 8.45 -5.55
C PHE A 30 -5.80 8.42 -7.02
N VAL A 31 -6.02 9.59 -7.60
CA VAL A 31 -6.11 9.77 -9.05
C VAL A 31 -4.75 10.26 -9.51
N LEU A 32 -4.09 9.47 -10.36
CA LEU A 32 -2.79 9.79 -10.95
C LEU A 32 -2.99 10.23 -12.40
N GLN A 33 -2.45 11.39 -12.74
CA GLN A 33 -2.42 11.87 -14.11
C GLN A 33 -1.47 11.02 -14.96
N PRO A 34 -1.59 11.08 -16.31
CA PRO A 34 -0.66 10.40 -17.21
C PRO A 34 0.80 10.69 -16.85
N ASN A 35 1.63 9.63 -16.76
CA ASN A 35 3.06 9.72 -16.41
C ASN A 35 3.35 10.42 -15.06
N GLU A 36 2.36 10.56 -14.17
CA GLU A 36 2.57 11.19 -12.86
C GLU A 36 3.35 10.29 -11.92
N GLN A 37 4.29 10.90 -11.18
CA GLN A 37 4.89 10.33 -9.99
C GLN A 37 4.40 11.08 -8.76
N ARG A 38 3.92 10.35 -7.76
CA ARG A 38 3.40 10.91 -6.51
C ARG A 38 4.04 10.24 -5.31
N LYS A 39 4.62 11.05 -4.43
CA LYS A 39 5.10 10.61 -3.11
C LYS A 39 3.97 10.69 -2.09
N VAL A 40 3.86 9.68 -1.25
CA VAL A 40 2.91 9.62 -0.13
C VAL A 40 3.69 9.35 1.14
N ASP A 41 3.64 10.28 2.08
CA ASP A 41 4.24 10.10 3.41
C ASP A 41 3.40 9.12 4.23
N GLY A 42 4.06 8.07 4.72
CA GLY A 42 3.42 7.01 5.49
C GLY A 42 4.00 6.81 6.88
N HIS A 43 5.21 7.31 7.19
CA HIS A 43 5.88 7.08 8.48
C HIS A 43 5.82 5.61 8.98
N ASN A 44 5.12 5.36 10.10
CA ASN A 44 4.95 4.04 10.72
C ASN A 44 3.68 3.30 10.25
N GLN A 45 3.02 3.80 9.22
CA GLN A 45 1.78 3.26 8.70
C GLN A 45 2.08 2.25 7.59
N PHE A 46 1.12 1.37 7.33
CA PHE A 46 1.21 0.47 6.17
C PHE A 46 -0.04 0.56 5.32
N PHE A 47 0.12 0.21 4.06
CA PHE A 47 -0.87 0.35 3.01
C PHE A 47 -1.02 -0.99 2.31
N VAL A 48 -2.26 -1.44 2.14
CA VAL A 48 -2.57 -2.64 1.37
C VAL A 48 -3.20 -2.19 0.06
N LEU A 49 -2.52 -2.49 -1.06
CA LEU A 49 -3.01 -2.20 -2.41
C LEU A 49 -4.25 -3.05 -2.69
N ILE A 50 -5.34 -2.39 -3.02
CA ILE A 50 -6.59 -3.04 -3.43
C ILE A 50 -6.85 -2.69 -4.90
N GLU A 51 -7.25 -3.68 -5.69
CA GLU A 51 -7.53 -3.52 -7.12
C GLU A 51 -6.34 -2.95 -7.93
N PRO A 52 -5.25 -3.71 -8.10
CA PRO A 52 -4.11 -3.26 -8.91
C PRO A 52 -4.48 -3.15 -10.40
N TYR A 53 -3.84 -2.20 -11.08
CA TYR A 53 -3.90 -2.05 -12.54
C TYR A 53 -2.54 -2.40 -13.16
N CYS A 54 -2.53 -2.77 -14.44
CA CYS A 54 -1.31 -3.21 -15.13
C CYS A 54 -0.25 -2.11 -15.30
N ASP A 55 -0.68 -0.86 -15.50
CA ASP A 55 0.20 0.29 -15.79
C ASP A 55 0.51 1.10 -14.52
N LEU A 56 0.55 0.42 -13.38
CA LEU A 56 0.77 1.02 -12.07
C LEU A 56 2.00 0.39 -11.41
N ARG A 57 2.91 1.26 -10.99
CA ARG A 57 4.01 0.90 -10.11
C ARG A 57 3.85 1.53 -8.73
N VAL A 58 3.97 0.72 -7.70
CA VAL A 58 3.95 1.13 -6.29
C VAL A 58 5.23 0.64 -5.64
N GLU A 59 5.98 1.57 -5.08
CA GLU A 59 7.23 1.28 -4.39
C GLU A 59 7.18 1.81 -2.97
N SER A 60 7.85 1.09 -2.07
CA SER A 60 8.21 1.55 -0.73
C SER A 60 9.59 1.01 -0.38
N SER A 61 10.13 1.42 0.77
CA SER A 61 11.41 0.88 1.25
C SER A 61 11.41 -0.65 1.46
N ALA A 62 10.23 -1.26 1.65
CA ALA A 62 10.08 -2.65 2.01
C ALA A 62 9.56 -3.55 0.88
N ALA A 63 8.93 -2.98 -0.15
CA ALA A 63 8.10 -3.74 -1.09
C ALA A 63 7.92 -3.02 -2.42
N ILE A 64 7.77 -3.80 -3.49
CA ILE A 64 7.49 -3.33 -4.85
C ILE A 64 6.32 -4.08 -5.49
N PHE A 65 5.49 -3.34 -6.22
CA PHE A 65 4.44 -3.86 -7.07
C PHE A 65 4.51 -3.18 -8.44
N ASP A 66 4.72 -3.95 -9.50
CA ASP A 66 4.66 -3.49 -10.88
C ASP A 66 4.35 -4.69 -11.80
N LEU A 67 3.15 -4.73 -12.39
CA LEU A 67 2.77 -5.83 -13.27
C LEU A 67 3.43 -5.77 -14.65
N ALA A 68 3.94 -4.61 -15.05
CA ALA A 68 4.62 -4.43 -16.33
C ALA A 68 6.11 -4.81 -16.27
N ASP A 69 6.70 -4.85 -15.07
CA ASP A 69 8.11 -5.19 -14.87
C ASP A 69 8.31 -6.70 -14.71
N SER A 70 8.96 -7.31 -15.72
CA SER A 70 9.27 -8.74 -15.75
C SER A 70 10.51 -9.14 -14.93
N ASN A 71 11.23 -8.18 -14.35
CA ASN A 71 12.44 -8.45 -13.56
C ASN A 71 12.14 -8.61 -12.06
N ILE A 72 10.88 -8.44 -11.65
CA ILE A 72 10.48 -8.54 -10.25
C ILE A 72 10.06 -10.00 -9.96
N ASN A 73 10.74 -10.61 -8.99
CA ASN A 73 10.51 -12.00 -8.61
C ASN A 73 9.28 -12.18 -7.72
N GLU A 74 8.89 -11.16 -6.96
CA GLU A 74 7.72 -11.16 -6.08
C GLU A 74 7.01 -9.80 -6.12
N LEU A 75 5.70 -9.83 -6.39
CA LEU A 75 4.86 -8.64 -6.39
C LEU A 75 4.15 -8.53 -5.04
N GLU A 76 4.53 -7.52 -4.26
CA GLU A 76 4.03 -7.34 -2.90
C GLU A 76 2.88 -6.34 -2.85
N TYR A 77 1.80 -6.70 -2.16
CA TYR A 77 0.62 -5.85 -2.03
C TYR A 77 0.64 -4.97 -0.77
N GLU A 78 1.44 -5.32 0.22
CA GLU A 78 1.64 -4.54 1.45
C GLU A 78 2.85 -3.62 1.24
N HIS A 79 2.68 -2.33 1.48
CA HIS A 79 3.76 -1.35 1.45
C HIS A 79 3.82 -0.60 2.78
N ARG A 80 5.02 -0.20 3.20
CA ARG A 80 5.26 0.41 4.52
C ARG A 80 6.01 1.71 4.42
N GLY A 81 5.60 2.66 5.27
CA GLY A 81 6.18 3.98 5.30
C GLY A 81 5.95 4.73 3.99
N ASP A 82 6.98 5.41 3.52
CA ASP A 82 6.85 6.28 2.35
C ASP A 82 6.65 5.49 1.07
N LEU A 83 5.63 5.90 0.32
CA LEU A 83 5.29 5.31 -0.98
C LEU A 83 5.72 6.22 -2.12
N LEU A 84 6.17 5.60 -3.20
CA LEU A 84 6.25 6.21 -4.52
C LEU A 84 5.24 5.51 -5.43
N LEU A 85 4.26 6.28 -5.89
CA LEU A 85 3.26 5.83 -6.85
C LEU A 85 3.61 6.38 -8.23
N ILE A 86 3.64 5.51 -9.24
CA ILE A 86 4.00 5.89 -10.60
C ILE A 86 2.91 5.36 -11.54
N ASN A 87 2.26 6.28 -12.25
CA ASN A 87 1.40 5.91 -13.36
C ASN A 87 2.27 5.78 -14.62
N GLN A 88 2.39 4.56 -15.14
CA GLN A 88 3.17 4.27 -16.35
C GLN A 88 2.33 4.44 -17.63
N SER A 89 1.04 4.74 -17.49
CA SER A 89 0.11 4.91 -18.61
C SER A 89 0.09 6.34 -19.13
N ILE A 90 -0.31 6.47 -20.40
CA ILE A 90 -0.69 7.75 -21.01
C ILE A 90 -2.13 8.18 -20.64
N PHE A 91 -2.88 7.33 -19.94
CA PHE A 91 -4.21 7.61 -19.43
C PHE A 91 -4.20 7.85 -17.92
N THR A 92 -5.24 8.51 -17.41
CA THR A 92 -5.46 8.67 -15.97
C THR A 92 -5.65 7.31 -15.31
N ASN A 93 -4.96 7.08 -14.20
CA ASN A 93 -5.04 5.84 -13.45
C ASN A 93 -5.51 6.07 -12.01
N HIS A 94 -6.11 5.05 -11.42
CA HIS A 94 -6.68 5.10 -10.07
C HIS A 94 -5.98 4.09 -9.18
N VAL A 95 -5.42 4.56 -8.08
CA VAL A 95 -4.76 3.71 -7.09
C VAL A 95 -5.57 3.71 -5.81
N ARG A 96 -5.91 2.52 -5.32
CA ARG A 96 -6.73 2.37 -4.13
C ARG A 96 -5.96 1.58 -3.07
N PHE A 97 -5.97 2.08 -1.85
CA PHE A 97 -5.35 1.41 -0.72
C PHE A 97 -6.33 1.33 0.45
N ILE A 98 -6.15 0.31 1.27
CA ILE A 98 -6.52 0.39 2.68
C ILE A 98 -5.28 0.80 3.45
N GLN A 99 -5.30 1.99 4.03
CA GLN A 99 -4.26 2.50 4.91
C GLN A 99 -4.57 2.10 6.35
N VAL A 100 -3.55 1.60 7.05
CA VAL A 100 -3.62 1.19 8.45
C VAL A 100 -2.79 2.14 9.29
N ILE A 101 -3.47 2.87 10.17
CA ILE A 101 -2.88 3.95 10.97
C ILE A 101 -2.89 3.51 12.45
N PRO A 102 -1.73 3.18 13.05
CA PRO A 102 -1.67 2.83 14.47
C PRO A 102 -2.09 4.02 15.34
N LYS A 103 -2.88 3.76 16.39
CA LYS A 103 -3.38 4.78 17.33
C LYS A 103 -2.31 5.17 18.36
N GLU A 104 -1.52 4.20 18.81
CA GLU A 104 -0.41 4.39 19.73
C GLU A 104 0.81 3.61 19.23
N CYS A 105 1.97 4.27 19.21
CA CYS A 105 3.24 3.65 18.84
C CYS A 105 3.95 3.23 20.12
N ASN A 106 3.43 2.20 20.82
CA ASN A 106 4.09 1.66 22.00
C ASN A 106 5.14 0.62 21.54
N PRO A 107 6.46 0.89 21.69
CA PRO A 107 7.47 -0.14 21.45
C PRO A 107 7.24 -1.28 22.44
N CYS A 108 7.28 -2.54 21.97
CA CYS A 108 7.23 -3.70 22.86
C CYS A 108 8.42 -3.67 23.85
N PRO A 109 8.23 -4.18 25.08
CA PRO A 109 9.30 -4.32 26.06
C PRO A 109 10.43 -5.23 25.58
#